data_AF-K1ZYT3-F1
#
_entry.id   AF-K1ZYT3-F1
#
_cell.length_a   1.000
_cell.length_b   1.000
_cell.length_c   1.000
_cell.angle_alpha   90.00
_cell.angle_beta   90.00
_cell.angle_gamma   90.00
#
_symmetry.space_group_name_H-M   'P 1'
#
loop_
_entity.id
_entity.type
_entity.pdbx_description
1 polymer ?
#
loop_
_entity_poly.entity_id
_entity_poly.type
_entity_poly.pdbx_seq_one_letter_code
_entity_poly.pdbx_strand_id
1 'polypeptide(L)'
;MAGGAPNFGWTLYAPLSTRYGPPSTDFLVVAIHLMGFSSIMGAINIMATILNLRAPGMILMKMPLFVWTWLITAFLLIFAMPVLAGAVTMILFDRHFGTSFFSAAGGGDPVLYQHIFWFFAHPEVYILILPGFGIVSEVIPTFSHKKLFGYTFMVIATAAIAFLSFIVWAHHMFTAGLALSAQIFFMCTTMLIAVPTGIKVFNWVATMFRGALTFETPMLFAIAFVFLFTIGGFSGLMLAIVPADYQYTDTYFVVAHFHYVLVTGALFTIFAGIYYWLPKWTGHYYNERLGQLHFWITVVSVNLTFFPMHFLGLTGMPRRVPDYALQYADFNMIASIGAFIMGAAQLIFLYNIIMTIRGGKCASAAVWEGAHGLEWTVASPAPYHTFQTAPEVN
;
A
#
# COMPACT_ATOMS: atom_id res chain seq x y z
N MET A 1 -8.36 23.96 18.92
CA MET A 1 -7.32 23.60 19.91
C MET A 1 -6.31 24.74 19.94
N ALA A 2 -6.01 25.28 21.13
CA ALA A 2 -4.86 26.17 21.28
C ALA A 2 -3.60 25.27 21.26
N GLY A 3 -2.98 25.11 20.09
CA GLY A 3 -1.90 24.16 19.85
C GLY A 3 -1.97 23.62 18.42
N GLY A 4 -0.86 23.67 17.69
CA GLY A 4 -0.77 23.19 16.30
C GLY A 4 -0.86 21.67 16.19
N ALA A 5 -0.88 21.15 14.95
CA ALA A 5 -0.80 19.71 14.68
C ALA A 5 0.54 19.13 15.16
N PRO A 6 0.64 17.80 15.36
CA PRO A 6 1.91 17.13 15.63
C PRO A 6 2.98 17.47 14.56
N ASN A 7 4.21 17.76 14.98
CA ASN A 7 5.23 18.40 14.13
C ASN A 7 6.59 17.66 14.09
N PHE A 8 6.60 16.36 14.41
CA PHE A 8 7.80 15.51 14.43
C PHE A 8 7.82 14.45 13.31
N GLY A 9 6.90 14.56 12.34
CA GLY A 9 6.72 13.60 11.24
C GLY A 9 5.93 12.35 11.63
N TRP A 10 5.49 11.57 10.63
CA TRP A 10 4.63 10.39 10.83
C TRP A 10 5.30 9.23 11.59
N THR A 11 6.62 9.28 11.78
CA THR A 11 7.39 8.23 12.45
C THR A 11 7.41 8.38 13.98
N LEU A 12 6.96 9.52 14.52
CA LEU A 12 6.81 9.73 15.98
C LEU A 12 8.12 9.48 16.76
N TYR A 13 9.29 9.76 16.19
CA TYR A 13 10.58 9.44 16.82
C TYR A 13 10.75 10.14 18.18
N ALA A 14 11.14 9.37 19.19
CA ALA A 14 11.68 9.92 20.43
C ALA A 14 13.09 10.52 20.17
N PRO A 15 13.49 11.63 20.83
CA PRO A 15 12.74 12.36 21.87
C PRO A 15 11.78 13.44 21.32
N LEU A 16 11.63 13.58 20.00
CA LEU A 16 10.82 14.65 19.39
C LEU A 16 9.33 14.48 19.69
N SER A 17 8.81 13.25 19.68
CA SER A 17 7.42 12.97 20.03
C SER A 17 7.15 12.99 21.54
N THR A 18 8.16 12.71 22.37
CA THR A 18 8.02 12.70 23.83
C THR A 18 8.25 14.10 24.41
N ARG A 19 9.51 14.53 24.53
CA ARG A 19 9.90 15.74 25.24
C ARG A 19 9.56 17.03 24.49
N TYR A 20 9.67 17.02 23.17
CA TYR A 20 9.50 18.22 22.34
C TYR A 20 8.14 18.27 21.61
N GLY A 21 7.32 17.23 21.77
CA GLY A 21 6.05 17.11 21.07
C GLY A 21 4.99 18.05 21.66
N PRO A 22 4.20 18.75 20.83
CA PRO A 22 3.13 19.61 21.30
C PRO A 22 2.07 18.82 22.09
N PRO A 23 1.18 19.48 22.86
CA PRO A 23 0.05 18.81 23.51
C PRO A 23 -0.86 18.03 22.54
N SER A 24 -0.88 18.41 21.24
CA SER A 24 -1.61 17.67 20.21
C SER A 24 -1.10 16.23 19.98
N THR A 25 0.10 15.89 20.45
CA THR A 25 0.65 14.53 20.43
C THR A 25 -0.26 13.54 21.17
N ASP A 26 -0.86 13.96 22.28
CA ASP A 26 -1.68 13.06 23.10
C ASP A 26 -2.98 12.68 22.35
N PHE A 27 -3.55 13.63 21.61
CA PHE A 27 -4.68 13.36 20.72
C PHE A 27 -4.30 12.42 19.59
N LEU A 28 -3.10 12.56 19.01
CA LEU A 28 -2.59 11.63 18.00
C LEU A 28 -2.45 10.22 18.57
N VAL A 29 -1.91 10.07 19.78
CA VAL A 29 -1.78 8.77 20.46
C VAL A 29 -3.16 8.13 20.65
N VAL A 30 -4.15 8.87 21.13
CA VAL A 30 -5.52 8.36 21.29
C VAL A 30 -6.13 7.98 19.93
N ALA A 31 -5.95 8.81 18.91
CA ALA A 31 -6.45 8.51 17.56
C ALA A 31 -5.83 7.22 17.00
N ILE A 32 -4.53 7.00 17.20
CA ILE A 32 -3.84 5.76 16.79
C ILE A 32 -4.43 4.54 17.50
N HIS A 33 -4.75 4.61 18.79
CA HIS A 33 -5.41 3.52 19.49
C HIS A 33 -6.79 3.21 18.90
N LEU A 34 -7.61 4.23 18.66
CA LEU A 34 -8.95 4.04 18.08
C LEU A 34 -8.90 3.43 16.68
N MET A 35 -7.99 3.92 15.82
CA MET A 35 -7.74 3.32 14.50
C MET A 35 -7.20 1.89 14.64
N GLY A 36 -6.35 1.62 15.63
CA GLY A 36 -5.83 0.30 15.95
C GLY A 36 -6.93 -0.70 16.29
N PHE A 37 -7.84 -0.34 17.19
CA PHE A 37 -9.00 -1.18 17.52
C PHE A 37 -9.88 -1.45 16.30
N SER A 38 -10.16 -0.42 15.49
CA SER A 38 -10.92 -0.58 14.25
C SER A 38 -10.27 -1.59 13.30
N SER A 39 -8.96 -1.47 13.06
CA SER A 39 -8.22 -2.36 12.16
C SER A 39 -8.16 -3.80 12.67
N ILE A 40 -7.96 -4.02 13.98
CA ILE A 40 -7.93 -5.36 14.57
C ILE A 40 -9.32 -6.02 14.48
N MET A 41 -10.39 -5.30 14.84
CA MET A 41 -11.76 -5.83 14.73
C MET A 41 -12.12 -6.15 13.28
N GLY A 42 -11.75 -5.28 12.33
CA GLY A 42 -11.93 -5.52 10.90
C GLY A 42 -11.19 -6.76 10.42
N ALA A 43 -9.94 -6.94 10.83
CA ALA A 43 -9.13 -8.10 10.49
C ALA A 43 -9.72 -9.42 11.01
N ILE A 44 -10.16 -9.43 12.28
CA ILE A 44 -10.82 -10.61 12.87
C ILE A 44 -12.10 -10.95 12.10
N ASN A 45 -12.92 -9.94 11.76
CA ASN A 45 -14.14 -10.14 10.99
C ASN A 45 -13.87 -10.74 9.61
N ILE A 46 -12.90 -10.20 8.86
CA ILE A 46 -12.49 -10.73 7.55
C ILE A 46 -11.99 -12.17 7.67
N MET A 47 -11.15 -12.45 8.67
CA MET A 47 -10.61 -13.79 8.90
C MET A 47 -11.72 -14.80 9.23
N ALA A 48 -12.61 -14.46 10.17
CA ALA A 48 -13.73 -15.32 10.53
C ALA A 48 -14.66 -15.56 9.32
N THR A 49 -14.92 -14.53 8.52
CA THR A 49 -15.73 -14.63 7.30
C THR A 49 -15.10 -15.58 6.29
N ILE A 50 -13.82 -15.40 5.95
CA ILE A 50 -13.13 -16.23 4.95
C ILE A 50 -12.99 -17.68 5.41
N LEU A 51 -12.78 -17.93 6.70
CA LEU A 51 -12.58 -19.29 7.19
C LEU A 51 -13.90 -20.05 7.40
N ASN A 52 -14.97 -19.36 7.81
CA ASN A 52 -16.20 -20.00 8.26
C ASN A 52 -17.41 -19.83 7.31
N LEU A 53 -17.41 -18.82 6.43
CA LEU A 53 -18.58 -18.47 5.59
C LEU A 53 -18.33 -18.68 4.09
N ARG A 54 -17.42 -19.60 3.72
CA ARG A 54 -17.21 -19.98 2.32
C ARG A 54 -18.39 -20.79 1.78
N ALA A 55 -18.63 -20.65 0.48
CA ALA A 55 -19.61 -21.48 -0.21
C ALA A 55 -19.22 -22.98 -0.15
N PRO A 56 -20.18 -23.91 -0.11
CA PRO A 56 -19.90 -25.34 -0.16
C PRO A 56 -18.99 -25.73 -1.34
N GLY A 57 -17.98 -26.56 -1.07
CA GLY A 57 -17.00 -27.01 -2.08
C GLY A 57 -15.83 -26.05 -2.34
N MET A 58 -15.90 -24.79 -1.87
CA MET A 58 -14.80 -23.83 -1.97
C MET A 58 -13.72 -24.08 -0.90
N ILE A 59 -12.77 -24.97 -1.21
CA ILE A 59 -11.56 -25.14 -0.40
C ILE A 59 -10.63 -23.91 -0.51
N LEU A 60 -9.69 -23.76 0.42
CA LEU A 60 -8.73 -22.64 0.46
C LEU A 60 -8.03 -22.40 -0.89
N MET A 61 -7.53 -23.44 -1.53
CA MET A 61 -6.82 -23.33 -2.81
C MET A 61 -7.74 -23.10 -4.03
N LYS A 62 -9.05 -22.91 -3.83
CA LYS A 62 -10.00 -22.50 -4.88
C LYS A 62 -10.50 -21.06 -4.72
N MET A 63 -10.11 -20.36 -3.64
CA MET A 63 -10.52 -18.97 -3.44
C MET A 63 -9.87 -18.03 -4.48
N PRO A 64 -10.53 -16.93 -4.87
CA PRO A 64 -9.88 -15.89 -5.67
C PRO A 64 -8.61 -15.37 -4.97
N LEU A 65 -7.61 -14.93 -5.74
CA LEU A 65 -6.36 -14.44 -5.14
C LEU A 65 -6.61 -13.18 -4.31
N PHE A 66 -7.60 -12.36 -4.72
CA PHE A 66 -8.05 -11.22 -3.92
C PHE A 66 -8.42 -11.62 -2.47
N VAL A 67 -9.17 -12.73 -2.31
CA VAL A 67 -9.57 -13.22 -0.98
C VAL A 67 -8.37 -13.74 -0.19
N TRP A 68 -7.41 -14.42 -0.84
CA TRP A 68 -6.16 -14.83 -0.21
C TRP A 68 -5.35 -13.65 0.32
N THR A 69 -5.23 -12.59 -0.48
CA THR A 69 -4.48 -11.40 -0.05
C THR A 69 -5.14 -10.73 1.16
N TRP A 70 -6.48 -10.66 1.21
CA TRP A 70 -7.20 -10.16 2.39
C TRP A 70 -7.03 -11.04 3.62
N LEU A 71 -7.04 -12.38 3.47
CA LEU A 71 -6.77 -13.29 4.58
C LEU A 71 -5.38 -13.06 5.19
N ILE A 72 -4.37 -12.91 4.33
CA ILE A 72 -2.99 -12.66 4.77
C ILE A 72 -2.86 -11.27 5.40
N THR A 73 -3.47 -10.24 4.81
CA THR A 73 -3.55 -8.90 5.40
C THR A 73 -4.19 -8.91 6.78
N ALA A 74 -5.25 -9.71 6.99
CA ALA A 74 -5.89 -9.85 8.30
C ALA A 74 -4.95 -10.44 9.35
N PHE A 75 -4.17 -11.47 9.01
CA PHE A 75 -3.13 -11.99 9.91
C PHE A 75 -2.10 -10.91 10.25
N LEU A 76 -1.57 -10.21 9.25
CA LEU A 76 -0.57 -9.17 9.46
C LEU A 76 -1.08 -8.06 10.40
N LEU A 77 -2.32 -7.60 10.21
CA LEU A 77 -2.94 -6.60 11.08
C LEU A 77 -3.03 -7.07 12.54
N ILE A 78 -3.46 -8.31 12.79
CA ILE A 78 -3.59 -8.86 14.14
C ILE A 78 -2.22 -8.93 14.85
N PHE A 79 -1.17 -9.29 14.12
CA PHE A 79 0.18 -9.40 14.70
C PHE A 79 0.90 -8.05 14.84
N ALA A 80 0.75 -7.15 13.87
CA ALA A 80 1.51 -5.89 13.82
C ALA A 80 0.88 -4.77 14.66
N MET A 81 -0.45 -4.59 14.61
CA MET A 81 -1.11 -3.44 15.25
C MET A 81 -0.89 -3.34 16.77
N PRO A 82 -0.87 -4.44 17.56
CA PRO A 82 -0.57 -4.37 18.99
C PRO A 82 0.81 -3.77 19.30
N VAL A 83 1.78 -3.94 18.41
CA VAL A 83 3.15 -3.40 18.59
C VAL A 83 3.15 -1.87 18.49
N LEU A 84 2.42 -1.30 17.52
CA LEU A 84 2.24 0.15 17.44
C LEU A 84 1.54 0.69 18.69
N ALA A 85 0.47 0.03 19.13
CA ALA A 85 -0.27 0.43 20.34
C ALA A 85 0.66 0.46 21.57
N GLY A 86 1.55 -0.54 21.71
CA GLY A 86 2.60 -0.54 22.72
C GLY A 86 3.53 0.67 22.61
N ALA A 87 4.06 0.94 21.41
CA ALA A 87 4.97 2.07 21.17
C ALA A 87 4.35 3.42 21.56
N VAL A 88 3.11 3.69 21.12
CA VAL A 88 2.43 4.96 21.42
C VAL A 88 1.94 5.05 22.86
N THR A 89 1.65 3.93 23.52
CA THR A 89 1.39 3.88 24.97
C THR A 89 2.65 4.26 25.76
N MET A 90 3.83 3.72 25.39
CA MET A 90 5.09 4.09 26.03
C MET A 90 5.42 5.59 25.83
N ILE A 91 5.12 6.16 24.66
CA ILE A 91 5.22 7.63 24.45
C ILE A 91 4.34 8.38 25.45
N LEU A 92 3.09 7.96 25.64
CA LEU A 92 2.16 8.62 26.56
C LEU A 92 2.65 8.52 28.02
N PHE A 93 3.21 7.38 28.39
CA PHE A 93 3.78 7.14 29.72
C PHE A 93 5.02 7.99 29.98
N ASP A 94 5.93 8.09 29.01
CA ASP A 94 7.11 8.96 29.12
C ASP A 94 6.73 10.45 29.18
N ARG A 95 5.57 10.83 28.63
CA ARG A 95 5.07 12.22 28.67
C ARG A 95 4.34 12.57 29.97
N HIS A 96 3.56 11.65 30.54
CA HIS A 96 2.59 11.99 31.60
C HIS A 96 2.72 11.18 32.90
N PHE A 97 3.42 10.05 32.88
CA PHE A 97 3.46 9.10 34.01
C PHE A 97 4.86 8.90 34.58
N GLY A 98 5.83 9.72 34.17
CA GLY A 98 7.18 9.74 34.73
C GLY A 98 8.03 8.52 34.39
N THR A 99 7.65 7.74 33.37
CA THR A 99 8.50 6.66 32.87
C THR A 99 9.64 7.21 32.02
N SER A 100 10.58 6.34 31.66
CA SER A 100 11.73 6.70 30.82
C SER A 100 12.08 5.57 29.87
N PHE A 101 11.09 5.04 29.15
CA PHE A 101 11.31 3.98 28.15
C PHE A 101 12.29 4.43 27.06
N PHE A 102 12.13 5.66 26.56
CA PHE A 102 12.91 6.20 25.44
C PHE A 102 13.83 7.36 25.85
N SER A 103 13.90 7.70 27.14
CA SER A 103 14.73 8.79 27.66
C SER A 103 16.07 8.26 28.17
N ALA A 104 17.15 8.57 27.44
CA ALA A 104 18.51 8.20 27.86
C ALA A 104 18.89 8.75 29.24
N ALA A 105 18.36 9.92 29.62
CA ALA A 105 18.60 10.52 30.94
C ALA A 105 18.00 9.71 32.09
N GLY A 106 16.97 8.89 31.83
CA GLY A 106 16.35 7.98 32.79
C GLY A 106 16.75 6.51 32.60
N GLY A 107 17.79 6.23 31.79
CA GLY A 107 18.26 4.87 31.51
C GLY A 107 17.54 4.14 30.36
N GLY A 108 16.61 4.80 29.67
CA GLY A 108 15.96 4.26 28.47
C GLY A 108 16.78 4.43 27.19
N ASP A 109 16.22 3.99 26.07
CA ASP A 109 16.90 4.03 24.77
C ASP A 109 16.00 4.62 23.67
N PRO A 110 16.34 5.78 23.07
CA PRO A 110 15.63 6.32 21.91
C PRO A 110 15.66 5.40 20.67
N VAL A 111 16.67 4.54 20.51
CA VAL A 111 16.79 3.60 19.38
C VAL A 111 15.85 2.41 19.56
N LEU A 112 15.55 2.02 20.81
CA LEU A 112 14.50 1.03 21.10
C LEU A 112 13.16 1.45 20.49
N TYR A 113 12.79 2.74 20.56
CA TYR A 113 11.58 3.23 19.91
C TYR A 113 11.57 2.90 18.42
N GLN A 114 12.68 3.13 17.72
CA GLN A 114 12.79 2.85 16.29
C GLN A 114 12.61 1.36 16.00
N HIS A 115 13.20 0.47 16.81
CA HIS A 115 13.00 -0.97 16.63
C HIS A 115 11.52 -1.36 16.75
N ILE A 116 10.80 -0.86 17.76
CA ILE A 116 9.40 -1.20 17.99
C ILE A 116 8.51 -0.60 16.88
N PHE A 117 8.73 0.67 16.55
CA PHE A 117 7.97 1.35 15.50
C PHE A 117 8.16 0.65 14.14
N TRP A 118 9.40 0.35 13.74
CA TRP A 118 9.64 -0.29 12.44
C TRP A 118 9.25 -1.75 12.41
N PHE A 119 9.31 -2.48 13.53
CA PHE A 119 8.76 -3.83 13.62
C PHE A 119 7.28 -3.85 13.26
N PHE A 120 6.53 -2.80 13.59
CA PHE A 120 5.17 -2.60 13.10
C PHE A 120 5.12 -2.06 11.65
N ALA A 121 5.82 -0.95 11.39
CA ALA A 121 5.61 -0.15 10.20
C ALA A 121 6.12 -0.83 8.93
N HIS A 122 7.11 -1.72 9.02
CA HIS A 122 7.52 -2.50 7.85
C HIS A 122 6.45 -3.53 7.44
N PRO A 123 5.89 -4.38 8.32
CA PRO A 123 4.68 -5.15 8.00
C PRO A 123 3.51 -4.31 7.48
N GLU A 124 3.31 -3.10 8.01
CA GLU A 124 2.24 -2.19 7.57
C GLU A 124 2.29 -1.88 6.07
N VAL A 125 3.47 -1.67 5.49
CA VAL A 125 3.54 -1.38 4.04
C VAL A 125 3.04 -2.58 3.20
N TYR A 126 3.19 -3.82 3.70
CA TYR A 126 2.59 -4.99 3.06
C TYR A 126 1.09 -5.10 3.29
N ILE A 127 0.61 -4.76 4.49
CA ILE A 127 -0.83 -4.64 4.77
C ILE A 127 -1.50 -3.73 3.73
N LEU A 128 -0.84 -2.63 3.35
CA LEU A 128 -1.33 -1.69 2.36
C LEU A 128 -1.30 -2.24 0.92
N ILE A 129 -0.23 -2.92 0.51
CA ILE A 129 -0.07 -3.32 -0.90
C ILE A 129 -0.69 -4.69 -1.24
N LEU A 130 -0.80 -5.62 -0.28
CA LEU A 130 -1.28 -6.98 -0.55
C LEU A 130 -2.72 -7.00 -1.10
N PRO A 131 -3.70 -6.23 -0.58
CA PRO A 131 -5.02 -6.16 -1.20
C PRO A 131 -4.95 -5.64 -2.64
N GLY A 132 -4.11 -4.63 -2.91
CA GLY A 132 -3.88 -4.10 -4.25
C GLY A 132 -3.36 -5.16 -5.22
N PHE A 133 -2.43 -6.01 -4.77
CA PHE A 133 -1.98 -7.19 -5.50
C PHE A 133 -3.12 -8.16 -5.80
N GLY A 134 -4.07 -8.32 -4.89
CA GLY A 134 -5.28 -9.10 -5.09
C GLY A 134 -6.15 -8.52 -6.20
N ILE A 135 -6.40 -7.21 -6.16
CA ILE A 135 -7.20 -6.48 -7.16
C ILE A 135 -6.63 -6.69 -8.56
N VAL A 136 -5.32 -6.49 -8.73
CA VAL A 136 -4.64 -6.65 -10.02
C VAL A 136 -4.75 -8.09 -10.53
N SER A 137 -4.74 -9.06 -9.63
CA SER A 137 -4.94 -10.47 -9.96
C SER A 137 -6.37 -10.84 -10.33
N GLU A 138 -7.36 -9.96 -10.16
CA GLU A 138 -8.71 -10.12 -10.73
C GLU A 138 -8.85 -9.34 -12.04
N VAL A 139 -8.28 -8.12 -12.09
CA VAL A 139 -8.34 -7.23 -13.25
C VAL A 139 -7.58 -7.82 -14.44
N ILE A 140 -6.31 -8.21 -14.26
CA ILE A 140 -5.46 -8.68 -15.37
C ILE A 140 -6.06 -9.91 -16.07
N PRO A 141 -6.45 -10.99 -15.37
CA PRO A 141 -7.13 -12.13 -16.00
C PRO A 141 -8.38 -11.73 -16.80
N THR A 142 -9.20 -10.86 -16.23
CA THR A 142 -10.48 -10.43 -16.80
C THR A 142 -10.29 -9.76 -18.15
N PHE A 143 -9.42 -8.76 -18.23
CA PHE A 143 -9.17 -8.02 -19.47
C PHE A 143 -8.11 -8.68 -20.37
N SER A 144 -7.51 -9.80 -19.94
CA SER A 144 -6.67 -10.65 -20.80
C SER A 144 -7.43 -11.85 -21.37
N HIS A 145 -8.68 -12.08 -20.93
CA HIS A 145 -9.51 -13.25 -21.25
C HIS A 145 -8.79 -14.58 -21.01
N LYS A 146 -8.03 -14.65 -19.91
CA LYS A 146 -7.20 -15.79 -19.54
C LYS A 146 -7.28 -16.05 -18.04
N LYS A 147 -7.11 -17.31 -17.65
CA LYS A 147 -6.90 -17.66 -16.24
C LYS A 147 -5.58 -17.08 -15.73
N LEU A 148 -5.57 -16.71 -14.45
CA LEU A 148 -4.37 -16.24 -13.76
C LEU A 148 -3.27 -17.31 -13.83
N PHE A 149 -2.12 -16.95 -14.39
CA PHE A 149 -0.98 -17.84 -14.51
C PHE A 149 -0.31 -18.03 -13.14
N GLY A 150 0.07 -19.28 -12.83
CA GLY A 150 0.86 -19.58 -11.63
C GLY A 150 0.15 -19.29 -10.30
N TYR A 151 -1.19 -19.42 -10.23
CA TYR A 151 -2.00 -19.15 -9.03
C TYR A 151 -1.39 -19.70 -7.73
N THR A 152 -1.01 -20.98 -7.70
CA THR A 152 -0.39 -21.60 -6.51
C THR A 152 0.89 -20.88 -6.07
N PHE A 153 1.75 -20.52 -7.03
CA PHE A 153 2.97 -19.76 -6.74
C PHE A 153 2.67 -18.35 -6.24
N MET A 154 1.59 -17.71 -6.71
CA MET A 154 1.17 -16.40 -6.20
C MET A 154 0.66 -16.47 -4.77
N VAL A 155 -0.09 -17.51 -4.41
CA VAL A 155 -0.54 -17.74 -3.02
C VAL A 155 0.68 -17.94 -2.11
N ILE A 156 1.60 -18.84 -2.48
CA ILE A 156 2.82 -19.12 -1.72
C ILE A 156 3.70 -17.87 -1.60
N ALA A 157 3.88 -17.11 -2.69
CA ALA A 157 4.63 -15.86 -2.67
C ALA A 157 4.02 -14.83 -1.72
N THR A 158 2.68 -14.73 -1.68
CA THR A 158 1.99 -13.82 -0.75
C THR A 158 2.20 -14.23 0.71
N ALA A 159 2.16 -15.53 1.01
CA ALA A 159 2.46 -16.03 2.36
C ALA A 159 3.95 -15.81 2.74
N ALA A 160 4.87 -16.00 1.79
CA ALA A 160 6.29 -15.74 2.00
C ALA A 160 6.56 -14.26 2.30
N ILE A 161 5.91 -13.32 1.59
CA ILE A 161 5.99 -11.88 1.88
C ILE A 161 5.52 -11.60 3.31
N ALA A 162 4.40 -12.18 3.73
CA ALA A 162 3.88 -11.98 5.08
C ALA A 162 4.86 -12.44 6.16
N PHE A 163 5.47 -13.62 6.00
CA PHE A 163 6.50 -14.10 6.93
C PHE A 163 7.74 -13.20 6.92
N LEU A 164 8.28 -12.89 5.74
CA LEU A 164 9.49 -12.08 5.60
C LEU A 164 9.29 -10.66 6.15
N SER A 165 8.07 -10.12 6.10
CA SER A 165 7.77 -8.76 6.58
C SER A 165 8.15 -8.52 8.05
N PHE A 166 8.16 -9.56 8.88
CA PHE A 166 8.52 -9.48 10.30
C PHE A 166 10.02 -9.63 10.58
N ILE A 167 10.86 -9.88 9.57
CA ILE A 167 12.31 -10.12 9.76
C ILE A 167 13.19 -9.14 8.97
N VAL A 168 12.64 -8.03 8.51
CA VAL A 168 13.35 -7.07 7.65
C VAL A 168 13.33 -5.63 8.16
N TRP A 169 12.62 -5.34 9.26
CA TRP A 169 12.30 -3.97 9.67
C TRP A 169 13.52 -3.05 9.89
N ALA A 170 14.65 -3.61 10.31
CA ALA A 170 15.81 -2.82 10.67
C ALA A 170 16.56 -2.22 9.47
N HIS A 171 16.15 -2.51 8.22
CA HIS A 171 16.65 -1.72 7.08
C HIS A 171 16.27 -0.24 7.14
N HIS A 172 15.24 0.12 7.92
CA HIS A 172 14.90 1.52 8.18
C HIS A 172 15.83 2.18 9.21
N MET A 173 16.82 1.43 9.71
CA MET A 173 17.67 1.78 10.83
C MET A 173 19.16 1.56 10.52
N PHE A 174 19.55 1.40 9.25
CA PHE A 174 20.95 1.11 8.90
C PHE A 174 21.91 2.20 9.38
N THR A 175 21.48 3.46 9.41
CA THR A 175 22.26 4.60 9.95
C THR A 175 22.05 4.86 11.44
N ALA A 176 21.30 4.02 12.16
CA ALA A 176 21.06 4.15 13.60
C ALA A 176 22.19 3.54 14.47
N GLY A 177 23.30 3.10 13.87
CA GLY A 177 24.43 2.53 14.61
C GLY A 177 24.30 1.05 14.95
N LEU A 178 23.52 0.28 14.17
CA LEU A 178 23.39 -1.17 14.34
C LEU A 178 24.73 -1.89 14.16
N ALA A 179 24.94 -3.00 14.87
CA ALA A 179 26.09 -3.87 14.66
C ALA A 179 26.17 -4.38 13.22
N LEU A 180 27.39 -4.49 12.66
CA LEU A 180 27.60 -4.91 11.26
C LEU A 180 26.92 -6.25 10.93
N SER A 181 26.95 -7.22 11.84
CA SER A 181 26.29 -8.52 11.67
C SER A 181 24.77 -8.38 11.49
N ALA A 182 24.14 -7.47 12.24
CA ALA A 182 22.72 -7.17 12.10
C ALA A 182 22.44 -6.50 10.74
N GLN A 183 23.27 -5.51 10.36
CA GLN A 183 23.10 -4.84 9.06
C GLN A 183 23.17 -5.82 7.89
N ILE A 184 24.14 -6.74 7.88
CA ILE A 184 24.27 -7.77 6.85
C ILE A 184 23.04 -8.70 6.84
N PHE A 185 22.57 -9.14 8.01
CA PHE A 185 21.38 -9.97 8.11
C PHE A 185 20.14 -9.28 7.52
N PHE A 186 19.89 -8.04 7.91
CA PHE A 186 18.74 -7.26 7.45
C PHE A 186 18.86 -6.86 5.97
N MET A 187 20.06 -6.62 5.45
CA MET A 187 20.30 -6.45 4.02
C MET A 187 19.88 -7.69 3.23
N CYS A 188 20.42 -8.86 3.58
CA CYS A 188 20.15 -10.11 2.86
C CYS A 188 18.66 -10.51 2.91
N THR A 189 18.03 -10.41 4.09
CA THR A 189 16.60 -10.73 4.26
C THR A 189 15.70 -9.73 3.53
N THR A 190 16.06 -8.44 3.49
CA THR A 190 15.30 -7.44 2.72
C THR A 190 15.42 -7.69 1.22
N MET A 191 16.61 -7.99 0.72
CA MET A 191 16.81 -8.34 -0.69
C MET A 191 16.01 -9.60 -1.08
N LEU A 192 15.88 -10.57 -0.17
CA LEU A 192 15.11 -11.79 -0.40
C LEU A 192 13.62 -11.52 -0.68
N ILE A 193 13.03 -10.42 -0.17
CA ILE A 193 11.63 -10.06 -0.44
C ILE A 193 11.37 -9.77 -1.93
N ALA A 194 12.40 -9.36 -2.67
CA ALA A 194 12.24 -9.11 -4.11
C ALA A 194 11.90 -10.39 -4.88
N VAL A 195 12.26 -11.58 -4.37
CA VAL A 195 11.97 -12.86 -5.03
C VAL A 195 10.46 -13.17 -5.08
N PRO A 196 9.72 -13.27 -3.96
CA PRO A 196 8.27 -13.52 -4.02
C PRO A 196 7.52 -12.39 -4.73
N THR A 197 7.97 -11.14 -4.61
CA THR A 197 7.38 -10.01 -5.34
C THR A 197 7.59 -10.16 -6.85
N GLY A 198 8.80 -10.52 -7.28
CA GLY A 198 9.14 -10.76 -8.68
C GLY A 198 8.31 -11.90 -9.28
N ILE A 199 8.11 -13.01 -8.55
CA ILE A 199 7.23 -14.11 -8.97
C ILE A 199 5.84 -13.59 -9.34
N LYS A 200 5.28 -12.67 -8.55
CA LYS A 200 3.96 -12.09 -8.83
C LYS A 200 3.97 -11.22 -10.09
N VAL A 201 4.99 -10.37 -10.24
CA VAL A 201 5.18 -9.54 -11.45
C VAL A 201 5.25 -10.39 -12.71
N PHE A 202 6.09 -11.44 -12.71
CA PHE A 202 6.20 -12.33 -13.86
C PHE A 202 4.92 -13.12 -14.13
N ASN A 203 4.20 -13.55 -13.10
CA ASN A 203 2.91 -14.24 -13.29
C ASN A 203 1.83 -13.33 -13.88
N TRP A 204 1.79 -12.04 -13.52
CA TRP A 204 0.90 -11.07 -14.17
C TRP A 204 1.26 -10.87 -15.64
N VAL A 205 2.55 -10.70 -15.95
CA VAL A 205 3.03 -10.57 -17.34
C VAL A 205 2.71 -11.84 -18.15
N ALA A 206 2.93 -13.03 -17.59
CA ALA A 206 2.59 -14.30 -18.22
C ALA A 206 1.09 -14.50 -18.41
N THR A 207 0.26 -13.94 -17.51
CA THR A 207 -1.20 -13.93 -17.67
C THR A 207 -1.60 -13.11 -18.89
N MET A 208 -1.04 -11.91 -19.08
CA MET A 208 -1.27 -11.06 -20.25
C MET A 208 -0.69 -11.65 -21.55
N PHE A 209 0.44 -12.35 -21.49
CA PHE A 209 1.11 -12.90 -22.66
C PHE A 209 0.20 -13.87 -23.44
N ARG A 210 0.02 -13.63 -24.75
CA ARG A 210 -0.91 -14.38 -25.61
C ARG A 210 -2.37 -14.36 -25.13
N GLY A 211 -2.77 -13.34 -24.35
CA GLY A 211 -4.17 -13.02 -24.07
C GLY A 211 -4.79 -12.15 -25.17
N ALA A 212 -6.11 -12.00 -25.13
CA ALA A 212 -6.85 -11.08 -25.99
C ALA A 212 -7.09 -9.76 -25.22
N LEU A 213 -6.07 -8.92 -25.14
CA LEU A 213 -6.08 -7.74 -24.27
C LEU A 213 -7.12 -6.69 -24.70
N THR A 214 -7.93 -6.26 -23.73
CA THR A 214 -8.78 -5.07 -23.80
C THR A 214 -8.25 -3.99 -22.85
N PHE A 215 -8.41 -2.71 -23.21
CA PHE A 215 -7.71 -1.58 -22.58
C PHE A 215 -8.68 -0.60 -21.91
N GLU A 216 -9.66 -1.14 -21.20
CA GLU A 216 -10.51 -0.38 -20.30
C GLU A 216 -9.69 0.21 -19.14
N THR A 217 -10.22 1.25 -18.51
CA THR A 217 -9.57 2.01 -17.45
C THR A 217 -8.97 1.14 -16.33
N PRO A 218 -9.61 0.06 -15.83
CA PRO A 218 -9.00 -0.80 -14.81
C PRO A 218 -7.74 -1.48 -15.31
N MET A 219 -7.73 -1.96 -16.56
CA MET A 219 -6.59 -2.64 -17.16
C MET A 219 -5.43 -1.68 -17.38
N LEU A 220 -5.71 -0.44 -17.81
CA LEU A 220 -4.69 0.61 -17.93
C LEU A 220 -3.99 0.87 -16.59
N PHE A 221 -4.75 1.06 -15.51
CA PHE A 221 -4.17 1.24 -14.18
C PHE A 221 -3.42 -0.01 -13.70
N ALA A 222 -3.90 -1.22 -13.99
CA ALA A 222 -3.21 -2.46 -13.63
C ALA A 222 -1.86 -2.60 -14.37
N ILE A 223 -1.80 -2.30 -15.67
CA ILE A 223 -0.55 -2.32 -16.44
C ILE A 223 0.42 -1.25 -15.91
N ALA A 224 -0.06 -0.03 -15.68
CA ALA A 224 0.78 1.05 -15.15
C ALA A 224 1.31 0.71 -13.75
N PHE A 225 0.48 0.09 -12.90
CA PHE A 225 0.90 -0.48 -11.63
C PHE A 225 2.04 -1.47 -11.83
N VAL A 226 1.89 -2.51 -12.66
CA VAL A 226 2.94 -3.53 -12.86
C VAL A 226 4.26 -2.89 -13.29
N PHE A 227 4.21 -1.92 -14.20
CA PHE A 227 5.40 -1.23 -14.69
C PHE A 227 6.05 -0.32 -13.64
N LEU A 228 5.30 0.65 -13.09
CA LEU A 228 5.85 1.65 -12.17
C LEU A 228 6.20 1.05 -10.81
N PHE A 229 5.44 0.06 -10.34
CA PHE A 229 5.77 -0.69 -9.13
C PHE A 229 7.09 -1.46 -9.29
N THR A 230 7.40 -1.96 -10.50
CA THR A 230 8.70 -2.60 -10.77
C THR A 230 9.86 -1.60 -10.70
N ILE A 231 9.68 -0.39 -11.23
CA ILE A 231 10.66 0.71 -11.09
C ILE A 231 10.85 1.09 -9.62
N GLY A 232 9.75 1.22 -8.87
CA GLY A 232 9.80 1.45 -7.42
C GLY A 232 10.49 0.32 -6.67
N GLY A 233 10.20 -0.94 -7.00
CA GLY A 233 10.85 -2.10 -6.41
C GLY A 233 12.36 -2.13 -6.67
N PHE A 234 12.79 -1.67 -7.85
CA PHE A 234 14.20 -1.56 -8.19
C PHE A 234 14.94 -0.53 -7.31
N SER A 235 14.37 0.67 -7.11
CA SER A 235 14.95 1.64 -6.16
C SER A 235 14.90 1.13 -4.70
N GLY A 236 13.94 0.28 -4.35
CA GLY A 236 13.88 -0.38 -3.05
C GLY A 236 15.00 -1.38 -2.82
N LEU A 237 15.38 -2.12 -3.86
CA LEU A 237 16.58 -2.98 -3.81
C LEU A 237 17.85 -2.16 -3.61
N MET A 238 17.93 -0.96 -4.17
CA MET A 238 19.06 -0.06 -3.93
C MET A 238 19.12 0.39 -2.46
N LEU A 239 17.97 0.71 -1.84
CA LEU A 239 17.87 1.05 -0.42
C LEU A 239 18.11 -0.15 0.52
N ALA A 240 17.87 -1.37 0.06
CA ALA A 240 18.20 -2.56 0.84
C ALA A 240 19.71 -2.77 1.00
N ILE A 241 20.54 -2.20 0.11
CA ILE A 241 21.99 -2.35 0.11
C ILE A 241 22.60 -1.32 1.08
N VAL A 242 23.06 -1.81 2.23
CA VAL A 242 23.54 -0.99 3.35
C VAL A 242 24.53 0.13 2.96
N PRO A 243 25.63 -0.11 2.22
CA PRO A 243 26.55 0.96 1.86
C PRO A 243 25.93 2.04 0.97
N ALA A 244 24.93 1.66 0.15
CA ALA A 244 24.23 2.59 -0.71
C ALA A 244 23.18 3.38 0.10
N ASP A 245 22.46 2.72 1.02
CA ASP A 245 21.50 3.37 1.91
C ASP A 245 22.15 4.45 2.79
N TYR A 246 23.41 4.28 3.20
CA TYR A 246 24.14 5.32 3.93
C TYR A 246 24.20 6.67 3.18
N GLN A 247 24.10 6.66 1.83
CA GLN A 247 24.01 7.88 1.02
C GLN A 247 22.57 8.33 0.79
N TYR A 248 21.63 7.39 0.67
CA TYR A 248 20.25 7.68 0.26
C TYR A 248 19.32 8.00 1.44
N THR A 249 19.63 7.47 2.61
CA THR A 249 18.80 7.54 3.80
C THR A 249 18.47 8.98 4.16
N ASP A 250 17.22 9.23 4.52
CA ASP A 250 16.68 10.56 4.78
C ASP A 250 16.87 11.63 3.68
N THR A 251 17.16 11.23 2.44
CA THR A 251 17.10 12.12 1.26
C THR A 251 15.78 11.98 0.52
N TYR A 252 15.59 12.83 -0.50
CA TYR A 252 14.48 12.69 -1.46
C TYR A 252 14.49 11.37 -2.23
N PHE A 253 15.58 10.58 -2.22
CA PHE A 253 15.62 9.27 -2.88
C PHE A 253 14.68 8.27 -2.20
N VAL A 254 14.68 8.24 -0.86
CA VAL A 254 13.74 7.43 -0.06
C VAL A 254 12.30 7.87 -0.31
N VAL A 255 12.08 9.19 -0.40
CA VAL A 255 10.76 9.77 -0.70
C VAL A 255 10.29 9.31 -2.08
N ALA A 256 11.14 9.41 -3.10
CA ALA A 256 10.83 9.00 -4.46
C ALA A 256 10.50 7.50 -4.54
N HIS A 257 11.38 6.66 -4.00
CA HIS A 257 11.18 5.21 -3.92
C HIS A 257 9.81 4.87 -3.32
N PHE A 258 9.55 5.38 -2.11
CA PHE A 258 8.34 5.04 -1.38
C PHE A 258 7.07 5.53 -2.09
N HIS A 259 7.11 6.70 -2.75
CA HIS A 259 5.95 7.15 -3.54
C HIS A 259 5.74 6.33 -4.81
N TYR A 260 6.79 5.81 -5.45
CA TYR A 260 6.60 4.84 -6.52
C TYR A 260 5.91 3.58 -6.00
N VAL A 261 6.37 2.97 -4.90
CA VAL A 261 5.73 1.73 -4.40
C VAL A 261 4.42 1.93 -3.65
N LEU A 262 4.15 3.11 -3.09
CA LEU A 262 2.90 3.41 -2.39
C LEU A 262 1.86 4.07 -3.29
N VAL A 263 2.20 5.15 -4.00
CA VAL A 263 1.23 5.84 -4.88
C VAL A 263 0.99 5.00 -6.12
N THR A 264 2.04 4.64 -6.86
CA THR A 264 1.84 3.81 -8.07
C THR A 264 1.56 2.34 -7.75
N GLY A 265 1.91 1.90 -6.53
CA GLY A 265 1.51 0.60 -6.00
C GLY A 265 0.08 0.58 -5.48
N ALA A 266 -0.18 1.15 -4.30
CA ALA A 266 -1.47 1.07 -3.65
C ALA A 266 -2.54 1.94 -4.33
N LEU A 267 -2.25 3.20 -4.67
CA LEU A 267 -3.29 4.10 -5.20
C LEU A 267 -3.77 3.67 -6.61
N PHE A 268 -2.87 3.25 -7.50
CA PHE A 268 -3.28 2.79 -8.84
C PHE A 268 -4.08 1.50 -8.80
N THR A 269 -3.75 0.58 -7.89
CA THR A 269 -4.55 -0.63 -7.70
C THR A 269 -5.89 -0.34 -7.07
N ILE A 270 -5.99 0.65 -6.18
CA ILE A 270 -7.27 1.18 -5.69
C ILE A 270 -8.08 1.78 -6.85
N PHE A 271 -7.48 2.61 -7.71
CA PHE A 271 -8.19 3.14 -8.89
C PHE A 271 -8.65 2.02 -9.83
N ALA A 272 -7.79 1.05 -10.11
CA ALA A 272 -8.15 -0.12 -10.90
C ALA A 272 -9.36 -0.84 -10.29
N GLY A 273 -9.32 -1.12 -8.99
CA GLY A 273 -10.42 -1.77 -8.26
C GLY A 273 -11.70 -0.95 -8.27
N ILE A 274 -11.61 0.35 -8.03
CA ILE A 274 -12.78 1.24 -8.07
C ILE A 274 -13.39 1.22 -9.47
N TYR A 275 -12.64 1.47 -10.54
CA TYR A 275 -13.21 1.40 -11.89
C TYR A 275 -13.72 -0.01 -12.24
N TYR A 276 -13.09 -1.07 -11.73
CA TYR A 276 -13.50 -2.45 -11.98
C TYR A 276 -14.85 -2.80 -11.33
N TRP A 277 -15.07 -2.42 -10.08
CA TRP A 277 -16.27 -2.74 -9.32
C TRP A 277 -17.31 -1.62 -9.22
N LEU A 278 -17.01 -0.39 -9.65
CA LEU A 278 -17.95 0.74 -9.60
C LEU A 278 -19.30 0.43 -10.29
N PRO A 279 -19.34 -0.24 -11.47
CA PRO A 279 -20.63 -0.64 -12.05
C PRO A 279 -21.38 -1.68 -11.24
N LYS A 280 -20.67 -2.58 -10.53
CA LYS A 280 -21.28 -3.55 -9.62
C LYS A 280 -21.87 -2.88 -8.38
N TRP A 281 -21.23 -1.82 -7.87
CA TRP A 281 -21.72 -1.08 -6.71
C TRP A 281 -22.90 -0.17 -7.03
N THR A 282 -22.89 0.46 -8.21
CA THR A 282 -23.84 1.53 -8.56
C THR A 282 -24.94 1.12 -9.53
N GLY A 283 -24.77 -0.01 -10.23
CA GLY A 283 -25.66 -0.44 -11.31
C GLY A 283 -25.49 0.31 -12.63
N HIS A 284 -24.47 1.16 -12.77
CA HIS A 284 -24.26 1.96 -13.98
C HIS A 284 -22.81 1.89 -14.46
N TYR A 285 -22.60 1.88 -15.78
CA TYR A 285 -21.28 2.06 -16.35
C TYR A 285 -20.79 3.50 -16.16
N TYR A 286 -19.52 3.65 -15.77
CA TYR A 286 -18.86 4.96 -15.76
C TYR A 286 -18.49 5.40 -17.18
N ASN A 287 -18.12 6.68 -17.33
CA ASN A 287 -17.66 7.17 -18.62
C ASN A 287 -16.20 6.76 -18.85
N GLU A 288 -16.00 5.84 -19.80
CA GLU A 288 -14.68 5.29 -20.12
C GLU A 288 -13.69 6.37 -20.60
N ARG A 289 -14.13 7.36 -21.39
CA ARG A 289 -13.24 8.44 -21.85
C ARG A 289 -12.73 9.29 -20.69
N LEU A 290 -13.58 9.56 -19.71
CA LEU A 290 -13.18 10.27 -18.50
C LEU A 290 -12.26 9.42 -17.62
N GLY A 291 -12.50 8.10 -17.57
CA GLY A 291 -11.64 7.15 -16.87
C GLY A 291 -10.23 7.12 -17.46
N GLN A 292 -10.11 7.05 -18.78
CA GLN A 292 -8.83 7.09 -19.49
C GLN A 292 -8.15 8.46 -19.40
N LEU A 293 -8.92 9.55 -19.43
CA LEU A 293 -8.38 10.90 -19.20
C LEU A 293 -7.79 11.02 -17.79
N HIS A 294 -8.50 10.54 -16.77
CA HIS A 294 -7.99 10.45 -15.41
C HIS A 294 -6.71 9.61 -15.36
N PHE A 295 -6.70 8.43 -16.00
CA PHE A 295 -5.52 7.57 -16.08
C PHE A 295 -4.30 8.30 -16.65
N TRP A 296 -4.40 8.86 -17.86
CA TRP A 296 -3.24 9.45 -18.53
C TRP A 296 -2.67 10.66 -17.79
N ILE A 297 -3.55 11.54 -17.29
CA ILE A 297 -3.11 12.70 -16.52
C ILE A 297 -2.43 12.24 -15.23
N THR A 298 -3.01 11.27 -14.51
CA THR A 298 -2.43 10.72 -13.28
C THR A 298 -1.07 10.05 -13.53
N VAL A 299 -0.93 9.20 -14.55
CA VAL A 299 0.34 8.51 -14.84
C VAL A 299 1.46 9.49 -15.20
N VAL A 300 1.18 10.47 -16.06
CA VAL A 300 2.18 11.46 -16.46
C VAL A 300 2.58 12.33 -15.27
N SER A 301 1.60 12.86 -14.53
CA SER A 301 1.84 13.76 -13.41
C SER A 301 2.58 13.09 -12.25
N VAL A 302 2.28 11.82 -11.94
CA VAL A 302 3.03 11.03 -10.95
C VAL A 302 4.51 10.93 -11.30
N ASN A 303 4.84 10.65 -12.57
CA ASN A 303 6.23 10.57 -13.00
C ASN A 303 6.90 11.95 -12.98
N LEU A 304 6.21 13.01 -13.41
CA LEU A 304 6.71 14.38 -13.27
C LEU A 304 6.92 14.78 -11.81
N THR A 305 6.13 14.25 -10.88
CA THR A 305 6.24 14.54 -9.44
C THR A 305 7.43 13.81 -8.83
N PHE A 306 7.45 12.49 -8.94
CA PHE A 306 8.33 11.65 -8.11
C PHE A 306 9.60 11.19 -8.83
N PHE A 307 9.62 11.13 -10.16
CA PHE A 307 10.84 10.73 -10.88
C PHE A 307 11.99 11.72 -10.63
N PRO A 308 11.79 13.06 -10.73
CA PRO A 308 12.81 14.05 -10.42
C PRO A 308 13.37 13.94 -8.99
N MET A 309 12.56 13.45 -8.04
CA MET A 309 12.98 13.31 -6.64
C MET A 309 14.11 12.28 -6.47
N HIS A 310 14.24 11.28 -7.37
CA HIS A 310 15.40 10.39 -7.35
C HIS A 310 16.70 11.17 -7.58
N PHE A 311 16.72 12.08 -8.57
CA PHE A 311 17.89 12.91 -8.84
C PHE A 311 18.16 13.89 -7.70
N LEU A 312 17.11 14.54 -7.15
CA LEU A 312 17.25 15.39 -5.96
C LEU A 312 17.91 14.63 -4.80
N GLY A 313 17.43 13.42 -4.52
CA GLY A 313 18.00 12.55 -3.49
C GLY A 313 19.45 12.17 -3.74
N LEU A 314 19.80 11.78 -4.97
CA LEU A 314 21.18 11.45 -5.36
C LEU A 314 22.12 12.64 -5.27
N THR A 315 21.61 13.87 -5.44
CA THR A 315 22.37 15.12 -5.22
C THR A 315 22.37 15.58 -3.75
N GLY A 316 21.89 14.75 -2.83
CA GLY A 316 21.96 14.99 -1.39
C GLY A 316 20.86 15.88 -0.82
N MET A 317 19.75 16.12 -1.53
CA MET A 317 18.65 16.91 -0.99
C MET A 317 17.96 16.14 0.16
N PRO A 318 18.02 16.64 1.42
CA PRO A 318 17.38 15.99 2.55
C PRO A 318 15.85 16.12 2.47
N ARG A 319 15.12 15.14 3.00
CA ARG A 319 13.67 15.24 3.20
C ARG A 319 13.35 16.15 4.40
N ARG A 320 12.08 16.56 4.52
CA ARG A 320 11.56 17.33 5.68
C ARG A 320 12.23 18.70 5.90
N VAL A 321 12.74 19.32 4.84
CA VAL A 321 13.23 20.70 4.86
C VAL A 321 12.21 21.64 4.21
N PRO A 322 11.89 22.80 4.81
CA PRO A 322 10.94 23.75 4.25
C PRO A 322 11.54 24.64 3.15
N ASP A 323 12.87 24.73 3.08
CA ASP A 323 13.61 25.55 2.11
C ASP A 323 14.86 24.79 1.64
N TYR A 324 15.39 25.15 0.47
CA TYR A 324 16.47 24.44 -0.20
C TYR A 324 17.39 25.36 -1.03
N ALA A 325 18.62 24.92 -1.24
CA ALA A 325 19.58 25.65 -2.06
C ALA A 325 19.17 25.70 -3.54
N LEU A 326 19.59 26.75 -4.26
CA LEU A 326 19.23 26.99 -5.67
C LEU A 326 19.57 25.82 -6.61
N GLN A 327 20.59 25.02 -6.30
CA GLN A 327 20.95 23.83 -7.08
C GLN A 327 19.81 22.79 -7.19
N TYR A 328 18.84 22.81 -6.27
CA TYR A 328 17.70 21.90 -6.27
C TYR A 328 16.45 22.50 -6.94
N ALA A 329 16.49 23.76 -7.38
CA ALA A 329 15.30 24.52 -7.78
C ALA A 329 14.59 23.91 -9.00
N ASP A 330 15.31 23.55 -10.06
CA ASP A 330 14.70 23.09 -11.32
C ASP A 330 13.90 21.79 -11.12
N PHE A 331 14.50 20.78 -10.49
CA PHE A 331 13.81 19.51 -10.23
C PHE A 331 12.68 19.66 -9.20
N ASN A 332 12.81 20.54 -8.20
CA ASN A 332 11.71 20.84 -7.29
C ASN A 332 10.54 21.54 -7.99
N MET A 333 10.83 22.44 -8.93
CA MET A 333 9.79 23.11 -9.72
C MET A 333 9.04 22.10 -10.59
N ILE A 334 9.75 21.21 -11.29
CA ILE A 334 9.13 20.14 -12.08
C ILE A 334 8.27 19.23 -11.19
N ALA A 335 8.81 18.81 -10.05
CA ALA A 335 8.09 17.97 -9.09
C ALA A 335 6.81 18.65 -8.58
N SER A 336 6.88 19.96 -8.32
CA SER A 336 5.74 20.76 -7.85
C SER A 336 4.65 20.90 -8.92
N ILE A 337 5.04 21.18 -10.17
CA ILE A 337 4.09 21.23 -11.31
C ILE A 337 3.40 19.87 -11.47
N GLY A 338 4.17 18.77 -11.43
CA GLY A 338 3.64 17.42 -11.43
C GLY A 338 2.62 17.20 -10.32
N ALA A 339 2.93 17.62 -9.08
CA ALA A 339 2.06 17.42 -7.92
C ALA A 339 0.73 18.16 -8.06
N PHE A 340 0.74 19.41 -8.56
CA PHE A 340 -0.49 20.17 -8.81
C PHE A 340 -1.36 19.51 -9.89
N ILE A 341 -0.75 19.05 -10.99
CA ILE A 341 -1.48 18.33 -12.05
C ILE A 341 -2.07 17.02 -11.51
N MET A 342 -1.31 16.28 -10.70
CA MET A 342 -1.75 15.04 -10.07
C MET A 342 -2.95 15.27 -9.15
N GLY A 343 -2.92 16.34 -8.34
CA GLY A 343 -4.04 16.74 -7.50
C GLY A 343 -5.28 17.11 -8.32
N ALA A 344 -5.11 17.87 -9.41
CA ALA A 344 -6.21 18.25 -10.30
C ALA A 344 -6.82 17.04 -11.03
N ALA A 345 -6.03 16.02 -11.38
CA ALA A 345 -6.52 14.79 -12.01
C ALA A 345 -7.58 14.08 -11.16
N GLN A 346 -7.50 14.19 -9.83
CA GLN A 346 -8.45 13.57 -8.91
C GLN A 346 -9.85 14.19 -8.98
N LEU A 347 -9.97 15.44 -9.47
CA LEU A 347 -11.27 16.06 -9.72
C LEU A 347 -12.02 15.38 -10.86
N ILE A 348 -11.29 14.91 -11.89
CA ILE A 348 -11.87 14.14 -13.01
C ILE A 348 -12.38 12.79 -12.50
N PHE A 349 -11.59 12.12 -11.65
CA PHE A 349 -11.97 10.88 -10.99
C PHE A 349 -13.25 11.05 -10.16
N LEU A 350 -13.27 12.05 -9.26
CA LEU A 350 -14.43 12.33 -8.42
C LEU A 350 -15.68 12.65 -9.24
N TYR A 351 -15.53 13.47 -10.29
CA TYR A 351 -16.63 13.79 -11.19
C TYR A 351 -17.19 12.53 -11.88
N ASN A 352 -16.33 11.64 -12.38
CA ASN A 352 -16.76 10.41 -13.02
C ASN A 352 -17.51 9.48 -12.04
N ILE A 353 -17.03 9.35 -10.81
CA ILE A 353 -17.73 8.60 -9.75
C ILE A 353 -19.11 9.18 -9.48
N ILE A 354 -19.21 10.49 -9.24
CA ILE A 354 -20.48 11.16 -8.93
C ILE A 354 -21.48 10.97 -10.06
N MET A 355 -21.05 11.12 -11.31
CA MET A 355 -21.91 10.90 -12.48
C MET A 355 -22.41 9.46 -12.54
N THR A 356 -21.54 8.48 -12.26
CA THR A 356 -21.91 7.06 -12.28
C THR A 356 -22.89 6.71 -11.17
N ILE A 357 -22.73 7.27 -9.96
CA ILE A 357 -23.67 7.09 -8.85
C ILE A 357 -25.04 7.70 -9.18
N ARG A 358 -25.06 8.86 -9.86
CA ARG A 358 -26.29 9.57 -10.20
C ARG A 358 -27.06 8.95 -11.37
N GLY A 359 -26.45 8.05 -12.13
CA GLY A 359 -27.10 7.30 -13.20
C GLY A 359 -26.15 7.02 -14.37
N GLY A 360 -26.71 6.60 -15.50
CA GLY A 360 -25.96 6.30 -16.71
C GLY A 360 -26.55 5.10 -17.44
N LYS A 361 -25.74 4.46 -18.28
CA LYS A 361 -26.12 3.20 -18.92
C LYS A 361 -26.17 2.10 -17.86
N CYS A 362 -27.29 1.39 -17.74
CA CYS A 362 -27.44 0.29 -16.80
C CYS A 362 -26.37 -0.80 -17.02
N ALA A 363 -25.76 -1.25 -15.94
CA ALA A 363 -24.76 -2.30 -15.92
C ALA A 363 -25.42 -3.68 -15.90
N SER A 364 -24.90 -4.63 -16.69
CA SER A 364 -25.28 -6.04 -16.61
C SER A 364 -24.74 -6.70 -15.33
N ALA A 365 -25.24 -7.90 -15.03
CA ALA A 365 -24.69 -8.75 -13.97
C ALA A 365 -23.20 -9.08 -14.22
N ALA A 366 -22.89 -9.56 -15.42
CA ALA A 366 -21.54 -9.72 -15.94
C ALA A 366 -21.11 -8.42 -16.65
N VAL A 367 -20.59 -7.47 -15.88
CA VAL A 367 -20.22 -6.12 -16.35
C VAL A 367 -19.15 -6.18 -17.44
N TRP A 368 -18.19 -7.09 -17.27
CA TRP A 368 -17.06 -7.32 -18.16
C TRP A 368 -17.15 -8.72 -18.79
N GLU A 369 -16.80 -8.84 -20.06
CA GLU A 369 -16.91 -10.10 -20.81
C GLU A 369 -16.03 -11.22 -20.23
N GLY A 370 -14.80 -10.90 -19.83
CA GLY A 370 -13.87 -11.86 -19.22
C GLY A 370 -14.01 -11.98 -17.69
N ALA A 371 -15.04 -11.38 -17.08
CA ALA A 371 -15.19 -11.44 -15.63
C ALA A 371 -15.49 -12.86 -15.15
N HIS A 372 -14.82 -13.26 -14.08
CA HIS A 372 -14.98 -14.55 -13.42
C HIS A 372 -15.13 -14.35 -11.92
N GLY A 373 -15.91 -15.20 -11.25
CA GLY A 373 -16.19 -15.08 -9.82
C GLY A 373 -17.68 -15.02 -9.52
N LEU A 374 -18.03 -15.27 -8.26
CA LEU A 374 -19.43 -15.34 -7.82
C LEU A 374 -20.10 -13.94 -7.81
N GLU A 375 -19.34 -12.87 -7.68
CA GLU A 375 -19.86 -11.50 -7.69
C GLU A 375 -20.42 -11.07 -9.06
N TRP A 376 -20.01 -11.75 -10.14
CA TRP A 376 -20.47 -11.48 -11.51
C TRP A 376 -21.68 -12.33 -11.90
N THR A 377 -22.11 -13.27 -11.06
CA THR A 377 -23.34 -14.07 -11.27
C THR A 377 -24.59 -13.40 -10.70
N VAL A 378 -24.43 -12.32 -9.94
CA VAL A 378 -25.53 -11.54 -9.36
C VAL A 378 -25.76 -10.22 -10.09
N ALA A 379 -26.92 -9.61 -9.89
CA ALA A 379 -27.31 -8.35 -10.50
C ALA A 379 -26.34 -7.18 -10.18
N SER A 380 -26.49 -6.08 -10.92
CA SER A 380 -25.82 -4.80 -10.70
C SER A 380 -26.90 -3.72 -10.55
N PRO A 381 -27.03 -3.03 -9.40
CA PRO A 381 -26.21 -3.20 -8.19
C PRO A 381 -26.45 -4.55 -7.52
N ALA A 382 -25.48 -5.00 -6.73
CA ALA A 382 -25.62 -6.25 -5.97
C ALA A 382 -26.86 -6.20 -5.05
N PRO A 383 -27.67 -7.27 -4.98
CA PRO A 383 -28.84 -7.30 -4.12
C PRO A 383 -28.45 -7.31 -2.63
N TYR A 384 -29.37 -6.86 -1.76
CA TYR A 384 -29.15 -6.85 -0.31
C TYR A 384 -28.82 -8.25 0.24
N HIS A 385 -29.48 -9.29 -0.27
CA HIS A 385 -29.14 -10.69 -0.02
C HIS A 385 -28.64 -11.34 -1.31
N THR A 386 -27.36 -11.72 -1.33
CA THR A 386 -26.64 -12.12 -2.55
C THR A 386 -27.16 -13.41 -3.18
N PHE A 387 -27.30 -14.48 -2.40
CA PHE A 387 -27.73 -15.80 -2.87
C PHE A 387 -28.75 -16.40 -1.91
N GLN A 388 -29.95 -16.74 -2.41
CA GLN A 388 -30.97 -17.46 -1.63
C GLN A 388 -30.51 -18.91 -1.32
N THR A 389 -29.87 -19.55 -2.30
CA THR A 389 -29.24 -20.86 -2.15
C THR A 389 -27.74 -20.69 -2.37
N ALA A 390 -26.92 -21.18 -1.43
CA ALA A 390 -25.48 -21.08 -1.54
C ALA A 390 -24.98 -21.74 -2.83
N PRO A 391 -24.13 -21.06 -3.63
CA PRO A 391 -23.58 -21.65 -4.84
C PRO A 391 -22.63 -22.80 -4.50
N GLU A 392 -22.77 -23.93 -5.19
CA GLU A 392 -21.83 -25.05 -5.07
C GLU A 392 -20.62 -24.82 -5.98
N VAL A 393 -19.42 -24.87 -5.41
CA VAL A 393 -18.17 -24.66 -6.13
C VAL A 393 -17.44 -25.99 -6.31
N ASN A 394 -17.35 -26.45 -7.56
CA ASN A 394 -16.75 -27.73 -7.94
C ASN A 394 -15.23 -27.68 -8.13
#